data_AF-A0A7S2SG86-F1
#
_entry.id   AF-A0A7S2SG86-F1
#
_cell.length_a   1.000
_cell.length_b   1.000
_cell.length_c   1.000
_cell.angle_alpha   90.00
_cell.angle_beta   90.00
_cell.angle_gamma   90.00
#
_symmetry.space_group_name_H-M   'P 1'
#
loop_
_entity.id
_entity.type
_entity.pdbx_description
1 polymer ?
#
loop_
_entity_poly.entity_id
_entity_poly.type
_entity_poly.pdbx_seq_one_letter_code
_entity_poly.pdbx_strand_id
1 'polypeptide(L)'
;KNTYFPCNVSDDVEFMLKDAASAMKKEFGKDVTAIQLDEILTVATDTTESEEDPEYIVKLRDASEAVKDTYKSVLGEEKESVKAKGGMYVMGTNRHESSRIDMQLRGRAGRQGDPGSSRFFLSFEDDMFVIFGGDGLKNILKTFRVSEDMPVEAPQVTDALDKVQLAVEEKYREMREQIFNFDDILNAQRRVIYKR
;
A
#
# COMPACT_ATOMS: atom_id res chain seq x y z
N LYS A 1 12.30 -22.93 -17.65
CA LYS A 1 12.45 -22.37 -16.28
C LYS A 1 11.09 -21.87 -15.86
N ASN A 2 10.40 -22.60 -14.97
CA ASN A 2 9.09 -22.17 -14.46
C ASN A 2 9.29 -20.90 -13.63
N THR A 3 8.87 -19.76 -14.16
CA THR A 3 9.06 -18.40 -13.62
C THR A 3 8.03 -18.03 -12.54
N TYR A 4 7.50 -19.01 -11.80
CA TYR A 4 6.51 -18.74 -10.76
C TYR A 4 7.14 -18.31 -9.43
N PHE A 5 8.40 -18.69 -9.20
CA PHE A 5 9.09 -18.42 -7.96
C PHE A 5 10.25 -17.43 -8.17
N PRO A 6 10.46 -16.48 -7.24
CA PRO A 6 11.55 -15.51 -7.32
C PRO A 6 12.93 -16.15 -7.19
N CYS A 7 13.03 -17.36 -6.63
CA CYS A 7 14.25 -18.16 -6.58
C CYS A 7 13.97 -19.61 -6.99
N ASN A 8 15.02 -20.35 -7.37
CA ASN A 8 14.89 -21.78 -7.63
C ASN A 8 14.59 -22.50 -6.31
N VAL A 9 13.48 -23.24 -6.31
CA VAL A 9 13.05 -24.08 -5.19
C VAL A 9 13.77 -25.43 -5.31
N SER A 10 14.11 -26.06 -4.18
CA SER A 10 14.76 -27.38 -4.20
C SER A 10 13.82 -28.47 -4.71
N ASP A 11 14.39 -29.54 -5.27
CA ASP A 11 13.62 -30.68 -5.79
C ASP A 11 12.74 -31.33 -4.71
N ASP A 12 13.18 -31.30 -3.44
CA ASP A 12 12.42 -31.80 -2.29
C ASP A 12 11.14 -30.98 -2.04
N VAL A 13 11.23 -29.66 -2.11
CA VAL A 13 10.07 -28.78 -1.92
C VAL A 13 9.11 -28.87 -3.11
N GLU A 14 9.63 -29.06 -4.33
CA GLU A 14 8.79 -29.34 -5.49
C GLU A 14 8.06 -30.69 -5.35
N PHE A 15 8.71 -31.70 -4.73
CA PHE A 15 8.06 -32.96 -4.40
C PHE A 15 6.95 -32.77 -3.35
N MET A 16 7.19 -32.03 -2.27
CA MET A 16 6.18 -31.73 -1.25
C MET A 16 4.96 -31.01 -1.85
N LEU A 17 5.16 -30.04 -2.74
CA LEU A 17 4.08 -29.34 -3.45
C LEU A 17 3.27 -30.29 -4.34
N LYS A 18 3.94 -31.23 -5.04
CA LYS A 18 3.27 -32.23 -5.87
C LYS A 18 2.49 -33.25 -5.04
N ASP A 19 3.02 -33.65 -3.88
CA ASP A 19 2.33 -34.56 -2.96
C ASP A 19 1.09 -33.90 -2.35
N ALA A 20 1.21 -32.65 -1.90
CA ALA A 20 0.08 -31.86 -1.40
C ALA A 20 -1.00 -31.65 -2.48
N ALA A 21 -0.61 -31.33 -3.72
CA ALA A 21 -1.54 -31.21 -4.84
C ALA A 21 -2.24 -32.54 -5.16
N SER A 22 -1.54 -33.67 -5.02
CA SER A 22 -2.11 -35.01 -5.23
C SER A 22 -3.11 -35.37 -4.13
N ALA A 23 -2.83 -35.01 -2.87
CA ALA A 23 -3.75 -35.19 -1.75
C ALA A 23 -5.03 -34.36 -1.93
N MET A 24 -4.92 -33.09 -2.33
CA MET A 24 -6.09 -32.26 -2.65
C MET A 24 -6.93 -32.82 -3.80
N LYS A 25 -6.27 -33.30 -4.86
CA LYS A 25 -6.96 -33.89 -6.02
C LYS A 25 -7.72 -35.17 -5.65
N LYS A 26 -7.25 -35.92 -4.65
CA LYS A 26 -7.92 -37.12 -4.15
C LYS A 26 -9.25 -36.76 -3.45
N GLU A 27 -9.27 -35.64 -2.73
CA GLU A 27 -10.43 -35.23 -1.93
C GLU A 27 -11.48 -34.43 -2.73
N PHE A 28 -11.04 -33.47 -3.56
CA PHE A 28 -11.93 -32.57 -4.29
C PHE A 28 -12.09 -32.90 -5.79
N GLY A 29 -11.39 -33.92 -6.30
CA GLY A 29 -11.42 -34.28 -7.71
C GLY A 29 -10.69 -33.27 -8.61
N LYS A 30 -11.23 -33.00 -9.81
CA LYS A 30 -10.60 -32.09 -10.80
C LYS A 30 -11.09 -30.63 -10.72
N ASP A 31 -12.22 -30.38 -10.07
CA ASP A 31 -12.93 -29.10 -10.17
C ASP A 31 -12.94 -28.38 -8.82
N VAL A 32 -11.83 -27.73 -8.50
CA VAL A 32 -11.74 -26.79 -7.36
C VAL A 32 -11.91 -25.39 -7.91
N THR A 33 -12.90 -24.64 -7.42
CA THR A 33 -13.05 -23.23 -7.78
C THR A 33 -11.94 -22.38 -7.14
N ALA A 34 -11.59 -21.25 -7.76
CA ALA A 34 -10.56 -20.37 -7.20
C ALA A 34 -10.87 -19.91 -5.76
N ILE A 35 -12.16 -19.71 -5.45
CA ILE A 35 -12.62 -19.31 -4.11
C ILE A 35 -12.37 -20.43 -3.10
N GLN A 36 -12.76 -21.67 -3.43
CA GLN A 36 -12.54 -22.83 -2.57
C GLN A 36 -11.05 -23.08 -2.34
N LEU A 37 -10.22 -22.90 -3.37
CA LEU A 37 -8.77 -23.02 -3.23
C LEU A 37 -8.21 -21.96 -2.27
N ASP A 38 -8.67 -20.72 -2.36
CA ASP A 38 -8.26 -19.62 -1.48
C ASP A 38 -8.65 -19.88 -0.02
N GLU A 39 -9.86 -20.40 0.20
CA GLU A 39 -10.32 -20.83 1.54
C GLU A 39 -9.43 -21.95 2.10
N ILE A 40 -9.13 -22.99 1.31
CA ILE A 40 -8.26 -24.09 1.73
C ILE A 40 -6.85 -23.59 2.05
N LEU A 41 -6.28 -22.71 1.22
CA LEU A 41 -4.97 -22.12 1.46
C LEU A 41 -4.97 -21.22 2.70
N THR A 42 -6.05 -20.50 2.95
CA THR A 42 -6.22 -19.68 4.15
C THR A 42 -6.15 -20.56 5.41
N VAL A 43 -6.88 -21.68 5.42
CA VAL A 43 -6.86 -22.63 6.54
C VAL A 43 -5.48 -23.30 6.68
N ALA A 44 -4.86 -23.68 5.57
CA ALA A 44 -3.54 -24.32 5.60
C ALA A 44 -2.42 -23.39 6.10
N THR A 45 -2.55 -22.08 5.87
CA THR A 45 -1.56 -21.07 6.28
C THR A 45 -1.90 -20.36 7.59
N ASP A 46 -3.01 -20.71 8.24
CA ASP A 46 -3.35 -20.20 9.56
C ASP A 46 -2.31 -20.66 10.60
N THR A 47 -2.18 -19.87 11.66
CA THR A 47 -1.27 -20.15 12.79
C THR A 47 -1.89 -21.15 13.77
N THR A 48 -3.21 -21.35 13.73
CA THR A 48 -3.89 -22.34 14.58
C THR A 48 -3.91 -23.71 13.92
N GLU A 49 -3.24 -24.66 14.55
CA GLU A 49 -3.23 -26.06 14.15
C GLU A 49 -4.26 -26.84 14.97
N SER A 50 -5.08 -27.66 14.31
CA SER A 50 -5.99 -28.57 14.99
C SER A 50 -5.57 -30.01 14.76
N GLU A 51 -5.67 -30.86 15.78
CA GLU A 51 -5.38 -32.31 15.65
C GLU A 51 -6.34 -33.02 14.69
N GLU A 52 -7.46 -32.39 14.35
CA GLU A 52 -8.48 -32.89 13.42
C GLU A 52 -8.26 -32.38 11.96
N ASP A 53 -7.15 -31.69 11.69
CA ASP A 53 -6.87 -31.15 10.36
C ASP A 53 -6.74 -32.28 9.32
N PRO A 54 -7.47 -32.21 8.18
CA PRO A 54 -7.36 -33.16 7.09
C PRO A 54 -5.93 -33.31 6.55
N GLU A 55 -5.59 -34.52 6.04
CA GLU A 55 -4.24 -34.84 5.53
C GLU A 55 -3.75 -33.86 4.45
N TYR A 56 -4.66 -33.39 3.57
CA TYR A 56 -4.29 -32.43 2.53
C TYR A 56 -3.95 -31.04 3.08
N ILE A 57 -4.53 -30.61 4.21
CA ILE A 57 -4.23 -29.35 4.88
C ILE A 57 -2.85 -29.42 5.54
N VAL A 58 -2.56 -30.51 6.24
CA VAL A 58 -1.24 -30.72 6.88
C VAL A 58 -0.13 -30.69 5.84
N LYS A 59 -0.28 -31.44 4.74
CA LYS A 59 0.70 -31.47 3.65
C LYS A 59 0.88 -30.11 2.96
N LEU A 60 -0.19 -29.34 2.80
CA LEU A 60 -0.11 -27.98 2.24
C LEU A 60 0.61 -27.02 3.19
N ARG A 61 0.37 -27.12 4.49
CA ARG A 61 1.05 -26.34 5.53
C ARG A 61 2.56 -26.60 5.48
N ASP A 62 2.96 -27.88 5.53
CA ASP A 62 4.36 -28.30 5.47
C ASP A 62 5.05 -27.79 4.19
N ALA A 63 4.39 -27.95 3.04
CA ALA A 63 4.92 -27.48 1.76
C ALA A 63 5.04 -25.94 1.74
N SER A 64 4.06 -25.22 2.28
CA SER A 64 4.06 -23.76 2.34
C SER A 64 5.15 -23.21 3.25
N GLU A 65 5.41 -23.87 4.39
CA GLU A 65 6.46 -23.52 5.33
C GLU A 65 7.84 -23.77 4.71
N ALA A 66 8.02 -24.92 4.04
CA ALA A 66 9.24 -25.23 3.34
C ALA A 66 9.56 -24.18 2.23
N VAL A 67 8.56 -23.75 1.46
CA VAL A 67 8.73 -22.65 0.49
C VAL A 67 9.10 -21.35 1.21
N LYS A 68 8.41 -21.01 2.30
CA LYS A 68 8.69 -19.80 3.07
C LYS A 68 10.12 -19.79 3.60
N ASP A 69 10.65 -20.92 4.03
CA ASP A 69 12.02 -21.06 4.53
C ASP A 69 13.07 -20.92 3.43
N THR A 70 12.81 -21.47 2.23
CA THR A 70 13.66 -21.21 1.07
C THR A 70 13.73 -19.71 0.74
N TYR A 71 12.63 -18.98 0.90
CA TYR A 71 12.63 -17.53 0.66
C TYR A 71 13.28 -16.74 1.79
N LYS A 72 13.10 -17.14 3.06
CA LYS A 72 13.73 -16.46 4.19
C LYS A 72 15.26 -16.44 4.06
N SER A 73 15.87 -17.53 3.58
CA SER A 73 17.33 -17.60 3.42
C SER A 73 17.83 -16.64 2.34
N VAL A 74 17.19 -16.63 1.16
CA VAL A 74 17.55 -15.75 0.04
C VAL A 74 17.25 -14.28 0.35
N LEU A 75 16.05 -13.99 0.84
CA LEU A 75 15.62 -12.61 1.15
C LEU A 75 16.33 -12.02 2.36
N GLY A 76 16.86 -12.86 3.26
CA GLY A 76 17.60 -12.41 4.43
C GLY A 76 18.84 -11.60 4.06
N GLU A 77 19.64 -12.09 3.12
CA GLU A 77 20.84 -11.40 2.64
C GLU A 77 20.50 -10.10 1.91
N GLU A 78 19.49 -10.13 1.03
CA GLU A 78 19.02 -8.94 0.33
C GLU A 78 18.48 -7.88 1.30
N LYS A 79 17.73 -8.29 2.32
CA LYS A 79 17.20 -7.41 3.36
C LYS A 79 18.32 -6.65 4.07
N GLU A 80 19.37 -7.35 4.50
CA GLU A 80 20.51 -6.70 5.18
C GLU A 80 21.29 -5.79 4.22
N SER A 81 21.46 -6.18 2.96
CA SER A 81 22.07 -5.33 1.92
C SER A 81 21.28 -4.03 1.69
N VAL A 82 19.95 -4.11 1.61
CA VAL A 82 19.06 -2.95 1.46
C VAL A 82 19.12 -2.05 2.69
N LYS A 83 19.11 -2.64 3.90
CA LYS A 83 19.25 -1.88 5.15
C LYS A 83 20.57 -1.14 5.23
N ALA A 84 21.67 -1.79 4.86
CA ALA A 84 23.00 -1.18 4.83
C ALA A 84 23.09 0.03 3.86
N LYS A 85 22.26 0.04 2.80
CA LYS A 85 22.17 1.16 1.84
C LYS A 85 21.22 2.28 2.29
N GLY A 86 20.66 2.22 3.49
CA GLY A 86 19.73 3.23 4.03
C GLY A 86 18.25 2.91 3.81
N GLY A 87 17.94 1.71 3.31
CA GLY A 87 16.59 1.19 3.17
C GLY A 87 15.76 1.82 2.05
N MET A 88 14.43 1.75 2.17
CA MET A 88 13.52 2.26 1.15
C MET A 88 13.56 3.79 1.11
N TYR A 89 13.81 4.35 -0.07
CA TYR A 89 13.69 5.77 -0.32
C TYR A 89 12.38 6.07 -1.05
N VAL A 90 11.57 6.94 -0.45
CA VAL A 90 10.30 7.40 -1.03
C VAL A 90 10.51 8.80 -1.60
N MET A 91 10.35 8.93 -2.91
CA MET A 91 10.40 10.20 -3.61
C MET A 91 8.98 10.64 -3.99
N GLY A 92 8.51 11.72 -3.39
CA GLY A 92 7.29 12.41 -3.82
C GLY A 92 7.63 13.43 -4.90
N THR A 93 6.96 13.37 -6.04
CA THR A 93 7.17 14.32 -7.16
C THR A 93 6.25 15.54 -7.06
N ASN A 94 5.09 15.36 -6.43
CA ASN A 94 4.07 16.38 -6.21
C ASN A 94 3.51 16.20 -4.79
N ARG A 95 2.75 17.19 -4.31
CA ARG A 95 1.89 17.03 -3.13
C ARG A 95 0.47 16.70 -3.55
N HIS A 96 -0.17 15.85 -2.77
CA HIS A 96 -1.58 15.56 -2.94
C HIS A 96 -2.44 16.64 -2.27
N GLU A 97 -3.71 16.68 -2.63
CA GLU A 97 -4.72 17.56 -2.05
C GLU A 97 -4.95 17.29 -0.56
N SER A 98 -4.43 16.17 -0.03
CA SER A 98 -4.47 15.84 1.38
C SER A 98 -3.12 15.42 1.93
N SER A 99 -2.77 16.04 3.06
CA SER A 99 -1.63 15.72 3.92
C SER A 99 -1.61 14.25 4.34
N ARG A 100 -2.78 13.64 4.53
CA ARG A 100 -2.90 12.22 4.89
C ARG A 100 -2.34 11.31 3.81
N ILE A 101 -2.58 11.61 2.53
CA ILE A 101 -2.09 10.79 1.41
C ILE A 101 -0.56 10.94 1.30
N ASP A 102 -0.04 12.15 1.49
CA ASP A 102 1.40 12.38 1.52
C ASP A 102 2.07 11.63 2.69
N MET A 103 1.47 11.64 3.88
CA MET A 103 1.96 10.89 5.04
C MET A 103 1.88 9.38 4.83
N GLN A 104 0.86 8.89 4.11
CA GLN A 104 0.78 7.48 3.71
C GLN A 104 1.92 7.10 2.77
N LEU A 105 2.27 7.97 1.81
CA LEU A 105 3.39 7.76 0.91
C LEU A 105 4.70 7.71 1.71
N ARG A 106 4.94 8.68 2.61
CA ARG A 106 6.11 8.69 3.52
C ARG A 106 6.19 7.44 4.37
N GLY A 107 5.07 6.99 4.94
CA GLY A 107 4.97 5.81 5.78
C GLY A 107 5.19 4.47 5.06
N ARG A 108 5.40 4.48 3.73
CA ARG A 108 5.86 3.28 3.01
C ARG A 108 7.32 2.94 3.36
N ALA A 109 8.14 3.94 3.66
CA ALA A 109 9.50 3.75 4.14
C ALA A 109 9.53 3.52 5.67
N GLY A 110 10.60 2.90 6.15
CA GLY A 110 10.89 2.79 7.59
C GLY A 110 9.93 1.92 8.40
N ARG A 111 9.35 0.89 7.79
CA ARG A 111 8.44 -0.03 8.49
C ARG A 111 9.18 -0.82 9.56
N GLN A 112 8.52 -1.09 10.69
CA GLN A 112 9.08 -1.90 11.80
C GLN A 112 10.44 -1.40 12.33
N GLY A 113 10.71 -0.09 12.22
CA GLY A 113 11.97 0.51 12.66
C GLY A 113 13.15 0.28 11.69
N ASP A 114 12.89 -0.24 10.49
CA ASP A 114 13.90 -0.32 9.44
C ASP A 114 14.38 1.08 9.02
N PRO A 115 15.63 1.23 8.55
CA PRO A 115 16.08 2.49 7.96
C PRO A 115 15.24 2.81 6.72
N GLY A 116 14.98 4.09 6.50
CA GLY A 116 14.24 4.57 5.35
C GLY A 116 14.23 6.09 5.33
N SER A 117 14.07 6.65 4.15
CA SER A 117 14.03 8.10 3.99
C SER A 117 12.93 8.50 3.01
N SER A 118 12.40 9.70 3.18
CA SER A 118 11.39 10.25 2.28
C SER A 118 11.68 11.72 2.00
N ARG A 119 11.55 12.13 0.73
CA ARG A 119 11.71 13.52 0.32
C ARG A 119 10.70 13.85 -0.77
N PHE A 120 10.12 15.04 -0.66
CA PHE A 120 9.20 15.56 -1.66
C PHE A 120 9.92 16.66 -2.43
N PHE A 121 9.86 16.58 -3.74
CA PHE A 121 10.26 17.62 -4.67
C PHE A 121 8.97 18.25 -5.17
N LEU A 122 8.93 19.57 -5.25
CA LEU A 122 7.72 20.30 -5.62
C LEU A 122 8.12 21.43 -6.56
N SER A 123 7.22 21.72 -7.50
CA SER A 123 7.31 22.92 -8.31
C SER A 123 6.21 23.89 -7.91
N PHE A 124 6.50 25.18 -7.99
CA PHE A 124 5.46 26.20 -7.83
C PHE A 124 4.44 26.17 -8.98
N GLU A 125 4.76 25.49 -10.07
CA GLU A 125 3.88 25.29 -11.24
C GLU A 125 2.98 24.06 -11.12
N ASP A 126 3.06 23.29 -10.02
CA ASP A 126 2.18 22.12 -9.85
C ASP A 126 0.71 22.56 -9.75
N ASP A 127 -0.19 21.77 -10.36
CA ASP A 127 -1.62 22.11 -10.51
C ASP A 127 -2.28 22.53 -9.20
N MET A 128 -1.98 21.85 -8.10
CA MET A 128 -2.52 22.18 -6.78
C MET A 128 -2.16 23.61 -6.37
N PHE A 129 -0.90 24.02 -6.54
CA PHE A 129 -0.44 25.35 -6.18
C PHE A 129 -0.90 26.41 -7.17
N VAL A 130 -1.07 26.07 -8.44
CA VAL A 130 -1.60 27.01 -9.44
C VAL A 130 -3.07 27.32 -9.17
N ILE A 131 -3.88 26.30 -8.88
CA ILE A 131 -5.32 26.45 -8.66
C ILE A 131 -5.62 27.09 -7.30
N PHE A 132 -4.84 26.76 -6.27
CA PHE A 132 -5.15 27.13 -4.88
C PHE A 132 -4.16 28.10 -4.23
N GLY A 133 -3.00 28.35 -4.84
CA GLY A 133 -1.94 29.20 -4.27
C GLY A 133 -2.23 30.71 -4.29
N GLY A 134 -3.27 31.13 -5.01
CA GLY A 134 -3.74 32.52 -5.04
C GLY A 134 -2.64 33.55 -5.36
N ASP A 135 -2.83 34.78 -4.89
CA ASP A 135 -1.84 35.86 -5.09
C ASP A 135 -0.63 35.75 -4.14
N GLY A 136 -0.79 35.04 -3.01
CA GLY A 136 0.26 34.87 -2.01
C GLY A 136 1.47 34.12 -2.54
N LEU A 137 1.26 32.99 -3.24
CA LEU A 137 2.35 32.19 -3.81
C LEU A 137 3.07 32.94 -4.94
N LYS A 138 2.32 33.65 -5.78
CA LYS A 138 2.86 34.49 -6.87
C LYS A 138 3.73 35.62 -6.35
N ASN A 139 3.39 36.21 -5.21
CA ASN A 139 4.19 37.26 -4.59
C ASN A 139 5.48 36.71 -3.97
N ILE A 140 5.45 35.50 -3.40
CA ILE A 140 6.66 34.80 -2.92
C ILE A 140 7.62 34.53 -4.09
N LEU A 141 7.14 33.96 -5.20
CA LEU A 141 7.91 33.77 -6.43
C LEU A 141 8.60 35.05 -6.92
N LYS A 142 7.85 36.16 -6.99
CA LYS A 142 8.37 37.47 -7.42
C LYS A 142 9.41 38.04 -6.46
N THR A 143 9.23 37.82 -5.16
CA THR A 143 10.10 38.38 -4.12
C THR A 143 11.42 37.65 -4.03
N PHE A 144 11.39 36.32 -4.13
CA PHE A 144 12.60 35.51 -3.92
C PHE A 144 13.56 35.52 -5.11
N ARG A 145 13.17 36.06 -6.29
CA ARG A 145 14.00 36.12 -7.52
C ARG A 145 14.86 34.85 -7.69
N VAL A 146 14.24 33.70 -7.41
CA VAL A 146 14.96 32.44 -7.35
C VAL A 146 15.41 32.13 -8.77
N SER A 147 16.71 31.91 -8.97
CA SER A 147 17.19 31.33 -10.22
C SER A 147 16.51 29.98 -10.43
N GLU A 148 15.97 29.71 -11.62
CA GLU A 148 15.15 28.53 -11.93
C GLU A 148 15.80 27.20 -11.51
N ASP A 149 17.13 27.16 -11.42
CA ASP A 149 17.92 25.96 -11.12
C ASP A 149 18.28 25.77 -9.62
N MET A 150 17.90 26.68 -8.72
CA MET A 150 18.28 26.59 -7.30
C MET A 150 17.13 26.06 -6.42
N PRO A 151 17.36 25.01 -5.62
CA PRO A 151 16.35 24.51 -4.69
C PRO A 151 16.06 25.56 -3.62
N VAL A 152 14.77 25.86 -3.42
CA VAL A 152 14.31 26.79 -2.39
C VAL A 152 14.09 26.03 -1.09
N GLU A 153 15.06 26.11 -0.18
CA GLU A 153 14.95 25.54 1.16
C GLU A 153 14.74 26.68 2.18
N ALA A 154 13.52 27.22 2.23
CA ALA A 154 13.14 28.26 3.17
C ALA A 154 11.92 27.81 4.00
N PRO A 155 11.98 27.86 5.35
CA PRO A 155 10.85 27.47 6.21
C PRO A 155 9.55 28.22 5.87
N GLN A 156 9.67 29.50 5.53
CA GLN A 156 8.54 30.36 5.14
C GLN A 156 7.81 29.87 3.88
N VAL A 157 8.53 29.26 2.95
CA VAL A 157 7.96 28.68 1.73
C VAL A 157 7.22 27.39 2.09
N THR A 158 7.82 26.54 2.92
CA THR A 158 7.15 25.32 3.41
C THR A 158 5.84 25.64 4.13
N ASP A 159 5.85 26.63 5.04
CA ASP A 159 4.64 27.07 5.76
C ASP A 159 3.55 27.59 4.81
N ALA A 160 3.94 28.30 3.74
CA ALA A 160 2.99 28.78 2.74
C ALA A 160 2.36 27.63 1.95
N LEU A 161 3.15 26.63 1.55
CA LEU A 161 2.67 25.45 0.85
C LEU A 161 1.74 24.61 1.73
N ASP A 162 2.06 24.46 3.01
CA ASP A 162 1.22 23.76 3.99
C ASP A 162 -0.14 24.46 4.18
N LYS A 163 -0.17 25.79 4.20
CA LYS A 163 -1.43 26.57 4.25
C LYS A 163 -2.31 26.36 3.03
N VAL A 164 -1.71 26.31 1.84
CA VAL A 164 -2.46 26.03 0.60
C VAL A 164 -3.07 24.63 0.65
N GLN A 165 -2.31 23.64 1.10
CA GLN A 165 -2.81 22.27 1.24
C GLN A 165 -3.96 22.19 2.26
N LEU A 166 -3.87 22.89 3.39
CA LEU A 166 -4.95 22.95 4.38
C LEU A 166 -6.23 23.57 3.80
N ALA A 167 -6.11 24.65 3.02
CA ALA A 167 -7.26 25.29 2.36
C ALA A 167 -7.94 24.34 1.34
N VAL A 168 -7.14 23.54 0.63
CA VAL A 168 -7.65 22.50 -0.28
C VAL A 168 -8.43 21.44 0.51
N GLU A 169 -7.86 20.93 1.59
CA GLU A 169 -8.53 19.94 2.45
C GLU A 169 -9.86 20.47 3.01
N GLU A 170 -9.89 21.73 3.45
CA GLU A 170 -11.09 22.41 3.93
C GLU A 170 -12.18 22.47 2.86
N LYS A 171 -11.83 22.89 1.64
CA LYS A 171 -12.78 22.90 0.51
C LYS A 171 -13.34 21.51 0.22
N TYR A 172 -12.51 20.47 0.21
CA TYR A 172 -12.99 19.09 -0.01
C TYR A 172 -13.83 18.56 1.15
N ARG A 173 -13.59 19.01 2.38
CA ARG A 173 -14.45 18.71 3.53
C ARG A 173 -15.82 19.37 3.36
N GLU A 174 -15.88 20.66 3.04
CA GLU A 174 -17.15 21.37 2.80
C GLU A 174 -17.98 20.73 1.69
N MET A 175 -17.36 20.37 0.55
CA MET A 175 -18.06 19.69 -0.54
C MET A 175 -18.65 18.34 -0.08
N ARG A 176 -17.92 17.58 0.74
CA ARG A 176 -18.41 16.31 1.28
C ARG A 176 -19.55 16.50 2.28
N GLU A 177 -19.48 17.53 3.12
CA GLU A 177 -20.57 17.89 4.04
C GLU A 177 -21.84 18.27 3.27
N GLN A 178 -21.72 19.05 2.19
CA GLN A 178 -22.86 19.39 1.34
C GLN A 178 -23.48 18.14 0.71
N ILE A 179 -22.67 17.26 0.12
CA ILE A 179 -23.16 15.99 -0.48
C ILE A 179 -23.86 15.13 0.58
N PHE A 180 -23.28 15.02 1.78
CA PHE A 180 -23.87 14.27 2.88
C PHE A 180 -25.23 14.84 3.31
N ASN A 181 -25.34 16.16 3.43
CA ASN A 181 -26.61 16.82 3.77
C ASN A 181 -27.70 16.57 2.72
N PHE A 182 -27.35 16.55 1.43
CA PHE A 182 -28.29 16.19 0.37
C PHE A 182 -28.71 14.72 0.44
N ASP A 183 -27.77 13.81 0.71
CA ASP A 183 -28.06 12.38 0.85
C ASP A 183 -28.97 12.12 2.06
N ASP A 184 -28.79 12.81 3.17
CA ASP A 184 -29.63 12.66 4.37
C ASP A 184 -31.12 12.92 4.07
N ILE A 185 -31.42 13.94 3.26
CA ILE A 185 -32.78 14.27 2.83
C ILE A 185 -33.34 13.14 1.96
N LEU A 186 -32.58 12.67 0.97
CA LEU A 186 -32.98 11.59 0.08
C LEU A 186 -33.17 10.26 0.83
N ASN A 187 -32.29 9.98 1.78
CA ASN A 187 -32.34 8.78 2.61
C ASN A 187 -33.55 8.79 3.55
N ALA A 188 -33.93 9.95 4.10
CA ALA A 188 -35.18 10.09 4.84
C ALA A 188 -36.40 9.72 3.98
N GLN A 189 -36.45 10.18 2.72
CA GLN A 189 -37.50 9.80 1.78
C GLN A 189 -37.49 8.30 1.44
N ARG A 190 -36.31 7.74 1.14
CA ARG A 190 -36.15 6.30 0.86
C ARG A 190 -36.63 5.44 2.01
N ARG A 191 -36.29 5.79 3.26
CA ARG A 191 -36.73 5.05 4.46
C ARG A 191 -38.24 5.00 4.62
N VAL A 192 -38.96 6.06 4.27
CA VAL A 192 -40.43 6.07 4.31
C VAL A 192 -41.00 5.16 3.22
N ILE A 193 -40.45 5.21 2.01
CA ILE A 193 -40.89 4.38 0.88
C ILE A 193 -40.61 2.90 1.14
N TYR A 194 -39.42 2.55 1.61
CA TYR A 194 -39.04 1.14 1.87
C TYR A 194 -39.73 0.52 3.08
N LYS A 195 -40.31 1.34 3.98
CA LYS A 195 -41.12 0.85 5.10
C LYS A 195 -42.56 0.53 4.71
N ARG A 196 -43.01 0.99 3.54
CA ARG A 196 -44.36 0.75 3.02
C ARG A 196 -44.38 -0.53 2.20
#